data_AF-A0A0F9KD33-F1
#
_entry.id   AF-A0A0F9KD33-F1
#
_cell.length_a   1.000
_cell.length_b   1.000
_cell.length_c   1.000
_cell.angle_alpha   90.00
_cell.angle_beta   90.00
_cell.angle_gamma   90.00
#
_symmetry.space_group_name_H-M   'P 1'
#
loop_
_entity.id
_entity.type
_entity.pdbx_description
1 polymer ?
#
loop_
_entity_poly.entity_id
_entity_poly.type
_entity_poly.pdbx_seq_one_letter_code
_entity_poly.pdbx_strand_id
1 'polypeptide(L)'
;MVLDQLISDYQQEINGESFSHTDMLSKTLAKTLSVKTGEVLDRQSQLALVNDLFACKESLTSPFNKPVYITITENDIDKKFI
;
A
#
# COMPACT_ATOMS: atom_id res chain seq x y z
N MET A 1 17.80 -9.89 -2.09
CA MET A 1 17.55 -8.81 -1.10
C MET A 1 16.74 -7.71 -1.77
N VAL A 2 16.10 -6.81 -1.01
CA VAL A 2 15.29 -5.70 -1.58
C VAL A 2 16.10 -4.90 -2.60
N LEU A 3 17.39 -4.69 -2.33
CA LEU A 3 18.30 -3.98 -3.21
C LEU A 3 18.57 -4.71 -4.55
N ASP A 4 18.71 -6.04 -4.53
CA ASP A 4 18.96 -6.82 -5.77
C ASP A 4 17.75 -6.82 -6.69
N GLN A 5 16.55 -6.93 -6.11
CA GLN A 5 15.30 -6.88 -6.86
C GLN A 5 15.08 -5.49 -7.47
N LEU A 6 15.45 -4.45 -6.72
CA LEU A 6 15.39 -3.07 -7.18
C LEU A 6 16.40 -2.75 -8.30
N ILE A 7 17.61 -3.32 -8.24
CA ILE A 7 18.61 -3.23 -9.33
C ILE A 7 18.14 -4.01 -10.57
N SER A 8 17.54 -5.19 -10.38
CA SER A 8 16.98 -5.99 -11.47
C SER A 8 15.84 -5.28 -12.19
N ASP A 9 14.87 -4.74 -11.43
CA ASP A 9 13.74 -3.97 -11.98
C ASP A 9 14.24 -2.73 -12.74
N TYR A 10 15.30 -2.06 -12.25
CA TYR A 10 15.94 -0.93 -12.92
C TYR A 10 16.63 -1.31 -14.25
N GLN A 11 17.27 -2.47 -14.32
CA GLN A 11 17.98 -2.91 -15.52
C GLN A 11 17.04 -3.42 -16.63
N GLN A 12 15.85 -3.90 -16.28
CA GLN A 12 14.90 -4.47 -17.24
C GLN A 12 14.13 -3.42 -18.06
N GLU A 13 13.97 -2.18 -17.58
CA GLU A 13 13.11 -1.15 -18.20
C GLU A 13 13.83 -0.07 -19.03
N ILE A 14 15.06 -0.32 -19.50
CA ILE A 14 15.78 0.61 -20.40
C ILE A 14 15.02 0.83 -21.74
N ASN A 15 14.00 0.00 -22.04
CA ASN A 15 13.23 0.03 -23.27
C ASN A 15 11.77 0.47 -23.07
N GLY A 16 11.58 1.74 -22.72
CA GLY A 16 10.35 2.47 -23.04
C GLY A 16 9.25 2.42 -21.99
N GLU A 17 9.27 3.37 -21.06
CA GLU A 17 8.27 4.45 -20.95
C GLU A 17 8.72 5.40 -19.85
N SER A 18 8.51 6.70 -20.07
CA SER A 18 8.94 7.79 -19.18
C SER A 18 8.09 7.86 -17.90
N PHE A 19 8.07 6.80 -17.09
CA PHE A 19 7.65 6.91 -15.69
C PHE A 19 8.79 7.55 -14.88
N SER A 20 8.46 8.51 -14.02
CA SER A 20 9.43 9.09 -13.10
C SER A 20 10.05 7.95 -12.30
N HIS A 21 11.34 7.66 -12.48
CA HIS A 21 12.01 6.52 -11.83
C HIS A 21 11.75 6.46 -10.31
N THR A 22 11.54 7.62 -9.67
CA THR A 22 11.12 7.72 -8.27
C THR A 22 9.76 7.09 -7.96
N ASP A 23 8.79 7.12 -8.86
CA ASP A 23 7.49 6.46 -8.70
C ASP A 23 7.64 4.93 -8.75
N MET A 24 8.43 4.42 -9.70
CA MET A 24 8.75 2.99 -9.80
C MET A 24 9.42 2.49 -8.51
N LEU A 25 10.45 3.21 -8.07
CA LEU A 25 11.16 2.91 -6.82
C LEU A 25 10.20 2.93 -5.62
N SER A 26 9.34 3.94 -5.53
CA SER A 26 8.36 4.07 -4.44
C SER A 26 7.38 2.90 -4.43
N LYS A 27 6.89 2.47 -5.61
CA LYS A 27 6.01 1.30 -5.75
C LYS A 27 6.69 0.00 -5.32
N THR A 28 7.93 -0.24 -5.75
CA THR A 28 8.69 -1.45 -5.38
C THR A 28 8.95 -1.50 -3.88
N LEU A 29 9.36 -0.37 -3.28
CA LEU A 29 9.56 -0.27 -1.84
C LEU A 29 8.26 -0.51 -1.08
N ALA A 30 7.16 0.15 -1.48
CA ALA A 30 5.85 -0.03 -0.86
C ALA A 30 5.42 -1.50 -0.86
N LYS A 31 5.57 -2.21 -1.99
CA LYS A 31 5.21 -3.64 -2.09
C LYS A 31 6.09 -4.55 -1.24
N THR A 32 7.38 -4.22 -1.12
CA THR A 32 8.34 -5.07 -0.41
C THR A 32 8.26 -4.88 1.09
N LEU A 33 8.10 -3.64 1.55
CA LEU A 33 8.07 -3.26 2.97
C LEU A 33 6.67 -3.25 3.58
N SER A 34 5.60 -3.45 2.80
CA SER A 34 4.24 -3.53 3.33
C SER A 34 4.07 -4.74 4.27
N VAL A 35 3.21 -4.56 5.28
CA VAL A 35 2.61 -5.66 6.06
C VAL A 35 1.98 -6.65 5.08
N LYS A 36 2.22 -7.95 5.28
CA LYS A 36 1.72 -8.99 4.37
C LYS A 36 0.33 -9.46 4.80
N THR A 37 -0.47 -9.88 3.82
CA THR A 37 -1.77 -10.49 4.10
C THR A 37 -1.59 -11.72 5.00
N GLY A 38 -2.37 -11.79 6.07
CA GLY A 38 -2.32 -12.89 7.04
C GLY A 38 -1.30 -12.69 8.16
N GLU A 39 -0.54 -11.60 8.15
CA GLU A 39 0.34 -11.24 9.25
C GLU A 39 -0.46 -10.77 10.47
N VAL A 40 -0.16 -11.33 11.63
CA VAL A 40 -0.84 -10.99 12.89
C VAL A 40 -0.11 -9.82 13.54
N LEU A 41 -0.79 -8.68 13.63
CA LEU A 41 -0.29 -7.48 14.29
C LEU A 41 -0.81 -7.40 15.72
N ASP A 42 0.03 -6.97 16.65
CA ASP A 42 -0.40 -6.62 18.00
C ASP A 42 -1.15 -5.28 18.02
N ARG A 43 -1.78 -4.97 19.16
CA ARG A 43 -2.63 -3.78 19.28
C ARG A 43 -1.86 -2.48 19.05
N GLN A 44 -0.59 -2.42 19.49
CA GLN A 44 0.22 -1.23 19.34
C GLN A 44 0.58 -0.99 17.86
N SER A 45 0.99 -2.04 17.13
CA SER A 45 1.31 -1.93 15.70
C SER A 45 0.09 -1.60 14.85
N GLN A 46 -1.09 -2.16 15.17
CA GLN A 46 -2.33 -1.80 14.50
C GLN A 46 -2.66 -0.31 14.65
N LEU A 47 -2.55 0.23 15.86
CA LEU A 47 -2.82 1.64 16.12
C LEU A 47 -1.81 2.55 15.41
N ALA A 48 -0.52 2.19 15.43
CA ALA A 48 0.52 2.92 14.73
C ALA A 48 0.24 2.96 13.21
N LEU A 49 -0.11 1.82 12.60
CA LEU A 49 -0.44 1.72 11.18
C LEU A 49 -1.60 2.64 10.79
N VAL A 50 -2.65 2.69 11.61
CA VAL A 50 -3.80 3.57 11.37
C VAL A 50 -3.42 5.05 11.50
N ASN A 51 -2.60 5.40 12.50
CA ASN A 51 -2.12 6.76 12.68
C ASN A 51 -1.24 7.21 11.51
N ASP A 52 -0.33 6.35 11.04
CA ASP A 52 0.54 6.64 9.90
C ASP A 52 -0.27 6.81 8.60
N LEU A 53 -1.30 5.99 8.40
CA LEU A 53 -2.21 6.11 7.26
C LEU A 53 -2.89 7.50 7.23
N PHE A 54 -3.39 7.98 8.37
CA PHE A 54 -4.07 9.27 8.44
C PHE A 54 -3.12 10.47 8.55
N ALA A 55 -1.82 10.23 8.78
CA ALA A 55 -0.79 11.25 8.63
C ALA A 55 -0.38 11.50 7.16
N CYS A 56 -0.75 10.60 6.24
CA CYS A 56 -0.46 10.75 4.82
C CYS A 56 -1.28 11.88 4.18
N LYS A 57 -0.70 12.54 3.17
CA LYS A 57 -1.38 13.57 2.38
C LYS A 57 -2.57 13.00 1.59
N GLU A 58 -2.44 11.78 1.10
CA GLU A 58 -3.47 11.03 0.40
C GLU A 58 -3.58 9.66 1.06
N SER A 59 -4.75 9.32 1.57
CA SER A 59 -4.99 8.12 2.38
C SER A 59 -6.05 7.19 1.78
N LEU A 60 -6.78 7.63 0.74
CA LEU A 60 -7.84 6.84 0.12
C LEU A 60 -7.30 5.92 -0.96
N THR A 61 -6.20 6.29 -1.61
CA THR A 61 -5.67 5.59 -2.79
C THR A 61 -4.22 5.14 -2.58
N SER A 62 -3.94 3.86 -2.85
CA SER A 62 -2.59 3.30 -2.83
C SER A 62 -1.77 3.71 -4.06
N PRO A 63 -0.42 3.55 -4.05
CA PRO A 63 0.42 3.78 -5.23
C PRO A 63 0.04 2.95 -6.48
N PHE A 64 -0.83 1.95 -6.32
CA PHE A 64 -1.34 1.09 -7.39
C PHE A 64 -2.77 1.42 -7.81
N ASN A 65 -3.27 2.59 -7.44
CA ASN A 65 -4.61 3.09 -7.74
C ASN A 65 -5.75 2.17 -7.21
N LYS A 66 -5.52 1.56 -6.04
CA LYS A 66 -6.52 0.75 -5.33
C LYS A 66 -6.96 1.45 -4.04
N PRO A 67 -8.24 1.30 -3.63
CA PRO A 67 -8.71 1.86 -2.37
C PRO A 67 -7.97 1.25 -1.18
N VAL A 68 -7.60 2.08 -0.20
CA VAL A 68 -6.89 1.64 1.01
C VAL A 68 -7.85 1.12 2.08
N TYR A 69 -8.95 1.84 2.31
CA TYR A 69 -10.00 1.44 3.23
C TYR A 69 -11.38 1.81 2.68
N ILE A 70 -12.41 1.20 3.26
CA ILE A 70 -13.80 1.57 3.02
C ILE A 70 -14.47 1.82 4.37
N THR A 71 -15.46 2.70 4.38
CA THR A 71 -16.31 2.91 5.55
C THR A 71 -17.56 2.07 5.41
N ILE A 72 -17.87 1.28 6.44
CA ILE A 72 -19.12 0.55 6.55
C ILE A 72 -19.90 1.20 7.70
N THR A 73 -21.07 1.75 7.41
CA THR A 73 -21.93 2.39 8.42
C THR A 73 -22.82 1.38 9.12
N GLU A 74 -23.42 1.75 10.25
CA GLU A 74 -24.39 0.90 10.97
C GLU A 74 -25.55 0.47 10.04
N ASN A 75 -26.07 1.39 9.23
CA ASN A 75 -27.11 1.10 8.25
C ASN A 75 -26.66 0.12 7.14
N ASP A 76 -25.37 0.15 6.75
CA ASP A 76 -24.83 -0.81 5.78
C ASP A 76 -24.72 -2.22 6.38
N ILE A 77 -24.48 -2.30 7.69
CA ILE A 77 -24.46 -3.55 8.45
C ILE A 77 -25.89 -4.08 8.58
N ASP A 78 -26.83 -3.27 9.05
CA ASP A 78 -28.22 -3.70 9.27
C ASP A 78 -28.86 -4.29 8.02
N LYS A 79 -28.64 -3.68 6.85
CA LYS A 79 -29.13 -4.17 5.56
C LYS A 79 -28.55 -5.53 5.13
N LYS A 80 -27.41 -5.95 5.67
CA LYS A 80 -26.79 -7.25 5.34
C LYS A 80 -27.37 -8.41 6.14
N PHE A 81 -28.06 -8.13 7.24
CA PHE A 81 -28.64 -9.14 8.15
C PHE A 81 -30.18 -9.21 8.09
N ILE A 82 -30.81 -8.44 7.19
CA ILE A 82 -32.21 -8.58 6.76
C ILE A 82 -32.26 -9.52 5.56
#